data_AF-A0A9D6HU12-F1
#
_entry.id   AF-A0A9D6HU12-F1
#
_cell.length_a   1.000
_cell.length_b   1.000
_cell.length_c   1.000
_cell.angle_alpha   90.00
_cell.angle_beta   90.00
_cell.angle_gamma   90.00
#
_symmetry.space_group_name_H-M   'P 1'
#
loop_
_entity.id
_entity.type
_entity.pdbx_description
1 polymer ?
#
loop_
_entity_poly.entity_id
_entity_poly.type
_entity_poly.pdbx_seq_one_letter_code
_entity_poly.pdbx_strand_id
1 'polypeptide(L)'
;IFFFFFALLLYLPQLLLITSPAGYHRAIGVSIFSRDQTPPGYSQELGDWQRLYLAPREVLSLYWHYFSPSNLFWQNDYNPQRRVEGYSVFYLWQLPLLLIGVWTFFKKKFKESKYFLFWLALAPIPAALTADPFHTYRAILLFLPLTLLIALGFGQLLSLISKMKNLVILISLVGILYSVSAYLFSLLELTPITRWRDWDYGYGEVSQFIKEQPSTLRVVIDDPNTESYIHLLFNQVASFKLGGEYYKNPDVLRPEKVGRFEFRSVDWPTERGDKNTLFVFPSNRLYPSEFSGDPKLNLEKTIYSPSGEPAFYIIKTYN
;
A
#
# COMPACT_ATOMS: atom_id res chain seq x y z
N ILE A 1 2.08 -30.91 21.92
CA ILE A 1 0.62 -30.90 22.15
C ILE A 1 0.18 -29.60 22.84
N PHE A 2 0.66 -29.29 24.04
CA PHE A 2 0.34 -28.02 24.73
C PHE A 2 0.59 -26.76 23.88
N PHE A 3 1.78 -26.60 23.29
CA PHE A 3 2.10 -25.45 22.44
C PHE A 3 1.24 -25.33 21.18
N PHE A 4 0.75 -26.46 20.65
CA PHE A 4 -0.15 -26.46 19.50
C PHE A 4 -1.53 -25.92 19.89
N PHE A 5 -2.09 -26.39 21.00
CA PHE A 5 -3.37 -25.88 21.52
C PHE A 5 -3.26 -24.43 21.97
N PHE A 6 -2.14 -24.04 22.58
CA PHE A 6 -1.88 -22.65 22.95
C PHE A 6 -1.81 -21.76 21.71
N ALA A 7 -1.09 -22.17 20.66
CA ALA A 7 -1.09 -21.44 19.39
C ALA A 7 -2.50 -21.35 18.80
N LEU A 8 -3.26 -22.46 18.77
CA LEU A 8 -4.62 -22.48 18.25
C LEU A 8 -5.57 -21.56 19.03
N LEU A 9 -5.40 -21.48 20.35
CA LEU A 9 -6.12 -20.54 21.20
C LEU A 9 -5.77 -19.09 20.86
N LEU A 10 -4.49 -18.79 20.62
CA LEU A 10 -4.04 -17.45 20.20
C LEU A 10 -4.56 -17.05 18.80
N TYR A 11 -4.82 -18.03 17.93
CA TYR A 11 -5.38 -17.81 16.59
C TYR A 11 -6.92 -17.81 16.56
N LEU A 12 -7.58 -18.20 17.64
CA LEU A 12 -9.05 -18.33 17.67
C LEU A 12 -9.77 -17.02 17.31
N PRO A 13 -9.37 -15.84 17.82
CA PRO A 13 -10.01 -14.57 17.41
C PRO A 13 -9.91 -14.31 15.90
N GLN A 14 -8.76 -14.62 15.29
CA GLN A 14 -8.51 -14.43 13.86
C GLN A 14 -9.35 -15.40 13.03
N LEU A 15 -9.48 -16.66 13.47
CA LEU A 15 -10.34 -17.65 12.83
C LEU A 15 -11.81 -17.22 12.85
N LEU A 16 -12.28 -16.64 13.96
CA LEU A 16 -13.64 -16.09 14.06
C LEU A 16 -13.84 -14.85 13.19
N LEU A 17 -12.80 -14.02 13.00
CA LEU A 17 -12.86 -12.87 12.10
C LEU A 17 -12.90 -13.28 10.62
N ILE A 18 -12.20 -14.35 10.24
CA ILE A 18 -12.21 -14.85 8.86
C ILE A 18 -13.63 -15.26 8.42
N THR A 19 -14.42 -15.83 9.32
CA THR A 19 -15.81 -16.23 9.03
C THR A 19 -16.82 -15.09 9.13
N SER A 20 -16.39 -13.89 9.55
CA SER A 20 -17.27 -12.72 9.58
C SER A 20 -17.53 -12.16 8.17
N PRO A 21 -18.64 -11.42 7.96
CA PRO A 21 -18.88 -10.71 6.70
C PRO A 21 -17.71 -9.82 6.27
N ALA A 22 -17.03 -9.13 7.20
CA ALA A 22 -15.84 -8.34 6.87
C ALA A 22 -14.66 -9.20 6.38
N GLY A 23 -14.45 -10.37 6.99
CA GLY A 23 -13.43 -11.33 6.56
C GLY A 23 -13.71 -11.84 5.15
N TYR A 24 -14.96 -12.16 4.85
CA TYR A 24 -15.42 -12.57 3.52
C TYR A 24 -15.21 -11.46 2.48
N HIS A 25 -15.64 -10.23 2.78
CA HIS A 25 -15.44 -9.09 1.87
C HIS A 25 -13.98 -8.77 1.61
N ARG A 26 -13.14 -8.87 2.65
CA ARG A 26 -11.70 -8.69 2.46
C ARG A 26 -11.10 -9.80 1.60
N ALA A 27 -11.49 -11.05 1.83
CA ALA A 27 -11.01 -12.19 1.06
C ALA A 27 -11.40 -12.06 -0.42
N ILE A 28 -12.65 -11.70 -0.72
CA ILE A 28 -13.10 -11.49 -2.10
C ILE A 28 -12.45 -10.25 -2.69
N GLY A 29 -12.46 -9.09 -2.01
CA GLY A 29 -12.02 -7.83 -2.59
C GLY A 29 -10.55 -7.77 -3.03
N VAL A 30 -9.70 -8.72 -2.60
CA VAL A 30 -8.31 -8.82 -3.06
C VAL A 30 -8.01 -10.12 -3.82
N SER A 31 -8.97 -11.04 -3.88
CA SER A 31 -8.79 -12.36 -4.47
C SER A 31 -8.69 -12.26 -5.99
N ILE A 32 -7.83 -13.08 -6.56
CA ILE A 32 -7.73 -13.28 -8.01
C ILE A 32 -9.03 -13.82 -8.63
N PHE A 33 -9.87 -14.47 -7.81
CA PHE A 33 -11.16 -15.01 -8.21
C PHE A 33 -12.29 -13.95 -8.19
N SER A 34 -11.99 -12.72 -7.75
CA SER A 34 -12.96 -11.64 -7.72
C SER A 34 -13.07 -10.93 -9.06
N ARG A 35 -14.20 -10.25 -9.28
CA ARG A 35 -14.42 -9.45 -10.50
C ARG A 35 -13.82 -8.04 -10.41
N ASP A 36 -13.48 -7.59 -9.20
CA ASP A 36 -13.12 -6.20 -8.91
C ASP A 36 -11.62 -5.95 -9.01
N GLN A 37 -10.78 -6.98 -8.80
CA GLN A 37 -9.34 -6.89 -9.02
C GLN A 37 -8.90 -7.92 -10.05
N THR A 38 -8.28 -7.43 -11.11
CA THR A 38 -7.89 -8.25 -12.25
C THR A 38 -6.36 -8.28 -12.38
N PRO A 39 -5.75 -9.46 -12.51
CA PRO A 39 -4.31 -9.56 -12.69
C PRO A 39 -3.88 -8.98 -14.05
N PRO A 40 -2.61 -8.55 -14.22
CA PRO A 40 -2.12 -8.09 -15.51
C PRO A 40 -2.32 -9.14 -16.63
N GLY A 41 -2.83 -8.71 -17.78
CA GLY A 41 -3.16 -9.59 -18.91
C GLY A 41 -4.60 -10.13 -18.91
N TYR A 42 -5.43 -9.67 -17.98
CA TYR A 42 -6.86 -9.97 -17.92
C TYR A 42 -7.65 -9.42 -19.13
N SER A 43 -8.61 -10.22 -19.64
CA SER A 43 -9.60 -9.79 -20.64
C SER A 43 -11.02 -9.88 -20.07
N GLN A 44 -11.76 -8.77 -20.15
CA GLN A 44 -13.16 -8.68 -19.72
C GLN A 44 -14.11 -9.54 -20.56
N GLU A 45 -13.70 -9.93 -21.78
CA GLU A 45 -14.50 -10.69 -22.73
C GLU A 45 -14.60 -12.19 -22.41
N LEU A 46 -13.83 -12.68 -21.44
CA LEU A 46 -13.82 -14.09 -21.04
C LEU A 46 -15.02 -14.43 -20.16
N GLY A 47 -15.76 -15.49 -20.52
CA GLY A 47 -16.82 -16.06 -19.71
C GLY A 47 -16.30 -16.76 -18.45
N ASP A 48 -17.20 -17.07 -17.52
CA ASP A 48 -16.85 -17.59 -16.19
C ASP A 48 -16.08 -18.94 -16.25
N TRP A 49 -16.41 -19.81 -17.21
CA TRP A 49 -15.70 -21.09 -17.40
C TRP A 49 -14.26 -20.92 -17.88
N GLN A 50 -14.01 -19.97 -18.79
CA GLN A 50 -12.66 -19.65 -19.25
C GLN A 50 -11.83 -19.10 -18.08
N ARG A 51 -12.43 -18.30 -17.20
CA ARG A 51 -11.75 -17.75 -16.01
C ARG A 51 -11.34 -18.86 -15.04
N LEU A 52 -12.25 -19.78 -14.73
CA LEU A 52 -11.95 -20.93 -13.87
C LEU A 52 -10.85 -21.82 -14.46
N TYR A 53 -10.85 -21.99 -15.78
CA TYR A 53 -9.81 -22.74 -16.48
C TYR A 53 -8.43 -22.07 -16.43
N LEU A 54 -8.38 -20.73 -16.52
CA LEU A 54 -7.13 -19.96 -16.50
C LEU A 54 -6.58 -19.69 -15.09
N ALA A 55 -7.43 -19.68 -14.07
CA ALA A 55 -7.03 -19.31 -12.72
C ALA A 55 -5.83 -20.09 -12.15
N PRO A 56 -5.68 -21.43 -12.34
CA PRO A 56 -4.48 -22.13 -11.90
C PRO A 56 -3.21 -21.60 -12.56
N ARG A 57 -3.26 -21.25 -13.85
CA ARG A 57 -2.13 -20.68 -14.58
C ARG A 57 -1.79 -19.29 -14.04
N GLU A 58 -2.79 -18.46 -13.75
CA GLU A 58 -2.60 -17.12 -13.21
C GLU A 58 -2.00 -17.16 -11.80
N VAL A 59 -2.55 -17.99 -10.91
CA VAL A 59 -2.02 -18.19 -9.55
C VAL A 59 -0.56 -18.68 -9.60
N LEU A 60 -0.25 -19.66 -10.47
CA LEU A 60 1.13 -20.13 -10.64
C LEU A 60 2.04 -19.04 -11.21
N SER A 61 1.55 -18.24 -12.15
CA SER A 61 2.31 -17.11 -12.70
C SER A 61 2.65 -16.09 -11.61
N LEU A 62 1.66 -15.69 -10.81
CA LEU A 62 1.87 -14.79 -9.67
C LEU A 62 2.81 -15.39 -8.64
N TYR A 63 2.65 -16.67 -8.30
CA TYR A 63 3.52 -17.40 -7.39
C TYR A 63 4.99 -17.29 -7.80
N TRP A 64 5.32 -17.57 -9.06
CA TRP A 64 6.68 -17.46 -9.58
C TRP A 64 7.15 -16.01 -9.69
N HIS A 65 6.23 -15.06 -9.90
CA HIS A 65 6.54 -13.64 -9.94
C HIS A 65 7.12 -13.14 -8.60
N TYR A 66 6.69 -13.69 -7.46
CA TYR A 66 7.29 -13.37 -6.14
C TYR A 66 8.75 -13.82 -5.98
N PHE A 67 9.21 -14.80 -6.78
CA PHE A 67 10.62 -15.23 -6.82
C PHE A 67 11.44 -14.54 -7.91
N SER A 68 10.81 -13.70 -8.75
CA SER A 68 11.49 -13.00 -9.84
C SER A 68 12.62 -12.13 -9.30
N PRO A 69 13.88 -12.31 -9.77
CA PRO A 69 14.97 -11.43 -9.38
C PRO A 69 14.66 -9.97 -9.67
N SER A 70 13.94 -9.70 -10.76
CA SER A 70 13.47 -8.36 -11.12
C SER A 70 12.70 -7.73 -9.95
N ASN A 71 11.69 -8.40 -9.39
CA ASN A 71 10.87 -7.85 -8.31
C ASN A 71 11.59 -7.81 -6.95
N LEU A 72 12.58 -8.68 -6.77
CA LEU A 72 13.34 -8.74 -5.51
C LEU A 72 14.45 -7.70 -5.44
N PHE A 73 15.05 -7.30 -6.57
CA PHE A 73 16.28 -6.49 -6.59
C PHE A 73 16.29 -5.27 -7.51
N TRP A 74 15.38 -5.18 -8.50
CA TRP A 74 15.38 -4.09 -9.51
C TRP A 74 14.09 -3.28 -9.54
N GLN A 75 12.97 -3.96 -9.75
CA GLN A 75 11.65 -3.37 -9.81
C GLN A 75 11.05 -3.28 -8.41
N ASN A 76 10.22 -2.27 -8.22
CA ASN A 76 9.60 -1.98 -6.93
C ASN A 76 8.14 -2.46 -6.96
N ASP A 77 7.46 -2.37 -5.81
CA ASP A 77 6.00 -2.53 -5.77
C ASP A 77 5.35 -1.57 -6.79
N TYR A 78 4.32 -2.05 -7.49
CA TYR A 78 3.62 -1.23 -8.47
C TYR A 78 2.87 -0.07 -7.80
N ASN A 79 2.41 -0.27 -6.57
CA ASN A 79 1.70 0.76 -5.81
C ASN A 79 2.70 1.78 -5.25
N PRO A 80 2.56 3.07 -5.60
CA PRO A 80 3.41 4.13 -5.09
C PRO A 80 3.48 4.26 -3.57
N GLN A 81 2.42 3.92 -2.83
CA GLN A 81 2.36 3.96 -1.36
C GLN A 81 3.22 2.89 -0.69
N ARG A 82 3.65 1.86 -1.44
CA ARG A 82 4.37 0.69 -0.89
C ARG A 82 5.82 0.61 -1.35
N ARG A 83 6.33 1.63 -2.01
CA ARG A 83 7.68 1.67 -2.56
C ARG A 83 8.44 2.91 -2.11
N VAL A 84 9.75 2.74 -1.94
CA VAL A 84 10.69 3.84 -1.78
C VAL A 84 11.42 4.04 -3.11
N GLU A 85 11.57 5.29 -3.53
CA GLU A 85 12.12 5.61 -4.84
C GLU A 85 13.58 5.14 -4.95
N GLY A 86 13.88 4.38 -6.01
CA GLY A 86 15.20 3.79 -6.25
C GLY A 86 15.48 2.49 -5.48
N TYR A 87 14.54 1.96 -4.69
CA TYR A 87 14.75 0.74 -3.89
C TYR A 87 13.70 -0.34 -4.12
N SER A 88 14.18 -1.56 -4.34
CA SER A 88 13.38 -2.79 -4.34
C SER A 88 13.35 -3.43 -2.93
N VAL A 89 12.88 -4.68 -2.81
CA VAL A 89 12.76 -5.41 -1.53
C VAL A 89 14.12 -5.72 -0.92
N PHE A 90 15.09 -6.11 -1.75
CA PHE A 90 16.47 -6.32 -1.37
C PHE A 90 17.39 -5.35 -2.10
N TYR A 91 18.51 -5.03 -1.48
CA TYR A 91 19.55 -4.26 -2.13
C TYR A 91 20.24 -5.10 -3.20
N LEU A 92 20.57 -4.48 -4.33
CA LEU A 92 21.20 -5.17 -5.46
C LEU A 92 22.50 -5.89 -5.08
N TRP A 93 23.29 -5.35 -4.14
CA TRP A 93 24.52 -6.00 -3.66
C TRP A 93 24.27 -7.31 -2.88
N GLN A 94 23.04 -7.57 -2.43
CA GLN A 94 22.67 -8.82 -1.77
C GLN A 94 22.42 -9.96 -2.77
N LEU A 95 22.18 -9.67 -4.05
CA LEU A 95 21.97 -10.69 -5.08
C LEU A 95 23.12 -11.70 -5.20
N PRO A 96 24.41 -11.30 -5.34
CA PRO A 96 25.51 -12.27 -5.38
C PRO A 96 25.59 -13.10 -4.09
N LEU A 97 25.27 -12.52 -2.93
CA LEU A 97 25.23 -13.25 -1.67
C LEU A 97 24.08 -14.27 -1.64
N LEU A 98 22.91 -13.92 -2.16
CA LEU A 98 21.80 -14.87 -2.32
C LEU A 98 22.21 -16.07 -3.18
N LEU A 99 22.87 -15.84 -4.31
CA LEU A 99 23.33 -16.90 -5.21
C LEU A 99 24.33 -17.84 -4.52
N ILE A 100 25.32 -17.29 -3.81
CA ILE A 100 26.29 -18.07 -3.02
C ILE A 100 25.55 -18.84 -1.91
N GLY A 101 24.56 -18.22 -1.28
CA GLY A 101 23.72 -18.81 -0.24
C GLY A 101 22.95 -20.02 -0.73
N VAL A 102 22.25 -19.88 -1.85
CA VAL A 102 21.51 -20.97 -2.52
C VAL A 102 22.46 -22.12 -2.87
N TRP A 103 23.60 -21.83 -3.49
CA TRP A 103 24.61 -22.85 -3.81
C TRP A 103 25.11 -23.58 -2.55
N THR A 104 25.41 -22.83 -1.50
CA THR A 104 25.88 -23.38 -0.22
C THR A 104 24.81 -24.25 0.45
N PHE A 105 23.54 -23.82 0.39
CA PHE A 105 22.40 -24.53 0.95
C PHE A 105 22.26 -25.93 0.36
N PHE A 106 22.30 -26.05 -0.96
CA PHE A 106 22.21 -27.34 -1.64
C PHE A 106 23.47 -28.19 -1.48
N LYS A 107 24.65 -27.57 -1.37
CA LYS A 107 25.92 -28.29 -1.19
C LYS A 107 26.07 -28.92 0.20
N LYS A 108 25.69 -28.21 1.28
CA LYS A 108 25.93 -28.64 2.66
C LYS A 108 24.92 -29.66 3.21
N LYS A 109 23.81 -29.91 2.50
CA LYS A 109 22.77 -30.91 2.87
C LYS A 109 22.32 -30.81 4.34
N PHE A 110 21.83 -29.65 4.75
CA PHE A 110 21.32 -29.43 6.11
C PHE A 110 20.19 -30.42 6.47
N LYS A 111 20.16 -30.90 7.72
CA LYS A 111 19.18 -31.87 8.22
C LYS A 111 17.75 -31.33 8.14
N GLU A 112 17.58 -30.03 8.35
CA GLU A 112 16.31 -29.32 8.36
C GLU A 112 15.94 -28.73 6.98
N SER A 113 16.74 -29.01 5.93
CA SER A 113 16.55 -28.45 4.58
C SER A 113 15.13 -28.64 4.04
N LYS A 114 14.49 -29.78 4.31
CA LYS A 114 13.10 -30.04 3.89
C LYS A 114 12.10 -29.04 4.50
N TYR A 115 12.27 -28.65 5.76
CA TYR A 115 11.37 -27.71 6.43
C TYR A 115 11.59 -26.30 5.92
N PHE A 116 12.85 -25.95 5.66
CA PHE A 116 13.20 -24.67 5.05
C PHE A 116 12.64 -24.53 3.63
N LEU A 117 12.79 -25.56 2.80
CA LEU A 117 12.22 -25.58 1.45
C LEU A 117 10.68 -25.54 1.47
N PHE A 118 10.06 -26.23 2.43
CA PHE A 118 8.62 -26.16 2.63
C PHE A 118 8.17 -24.74 3.00
N TRP A 119 8.88 -24.07 3.91
CA TRP A 119 8.59 -22.68 4.24
C TRP A 119 8.77 -21.75 3.04
N LEU A 120 9.90 -21.86 2.33
CA LEU A 120 10.15 -21.08 1.11
C LEU A 120 9.02 -21.29 0.09
N ALA A 121 8.55 -22.53 -0.08
CA ALA A 121 7.48 -22.86 -1.01
C ALA A 121 6.11 -22.33 -0.57
N LEU A 122 5.80 -22.32 0.74
CA LEU A 122 4.52 -21.82 1.25
C LEU A 122 4.45 -20.29 1.30
N ALA A 123 5.59 -19.63 1.49
CA ALA A 123 5.66 -18.21 1.78
C ALA A 123 4.90 -17.29 0.82
N PRO A 124 4.98 -17.45 -0.52
CA PRO A 124 4.26 -16.57 -1.45
C PRO A 124 2.81 -16.99 -1.72
N ILE A 125 2.34 -18.15 -1.20
CA ILE A 125 0.98 -18.64 -1.49
C ILE A 125 -0.10 -17.61 -1.11
N PRO A 126 -0.10 -17.01 0.10
CA PRO A 126 -1.12 -16.03 0.45
C PRO A 126 -1.12 -14.81 -0.47
N ALA A 127 0.05 -14.42 -0.99
CA ALA A 127 0.21 -13.29 -1.87
C ALA A 127 -0.19 -13.63 -3.33
N ALA A 128 0.12 -14.84 -3.80
CA ALA A 128 -0.20 -15.32 -5.14
C ALA A 128 -1.70 -15.61 -5.36
N LEU A 129 -2.45 -15.82 -4.28
CA LEU A 129 -3.92 -15.95 -4.32
C LEU A 129 -4.64 -14.60 -4.46
N THR A 130 -3.90 -13.50 -4.42
CA THR A 130 -4.43 -12.16 -4.63
C THR A 130 -4.21 -11.70 -6.06
N ALA A 131 -4.99 -10.73 -6.55
CA ALA A 131 -4.83 -10.20 -7.90
C ALA A 131 -3.59 -9.29 -8.08
N ASP A 132 -2.86 -9.00 -7.00
CA ASP A 132 -1.69 -8.12 -7.04
C ASP A 132 -0.46 -8.83 -7.62
N PRO A 133 0.15 -8.29 -8.71
CA PRO A 133 1.32 -8.92 -9.34
C PRO A 133 2.47 -9.08 -8.36
N PHE A 134 2.77 -8.03 -7.61
CA PHE A 134 3.78 -8.04 -6.56
C PHE A 134 3.40 -7.05 -5.46
N HIS A 135 3.20 -7.57 -4.25
CA HIS A 135 2.85 -6.76 -3.08
C HIS A 135 3.89 -6.96 -1.97
N THR A 136 4.71 -5.94 -1.70
CA THR A 136 5.87 -6.04 -0.80
C THR A 136 5.48 -6.51 0.61
N TYR A 137 4.40 -5.98 1.20
CA TYR A 137 3.96 -6.42 2.53
C TYR A 137 3.43 -7.86 2.58
N ARG A 138 2.80 -8.37 1.50
CA ARG A 138 2.34 -9.77 1.44
C ARG A 138 3.51 -10.74 1.23
N ALA A 139 4.61 -10.25 0.64
CA ALA A 139 5.85 -11.00 0.47
C ALA A 139 6.69 -11.13 1.77
N ILE A 140 6.26 -10.57 2.91
CA ILE A 140 7.07 -10.57 4.14
C ILE A 140 7.42 -11.98 4.64
N LEU A 141 6.54 -12.97 4.39
CA LEU A 141 6.81 -14.37 4.72
C LEU A 141 7.94 -14.97 3.87
N LEU A 142 8.15 -14.44 2.67
CA LEU A 142 9.22 -14.84 1.74
C LEU A 142 10.52 -14.07 2.01
N PHE A 143 10.42 -12.83 2.53
CA PHE A 143 11.58 -12.02 2.89
C PHE A 143 12.53 -12.74 3.86
N LEU A 144 11.99 -13.38 4.91
CA LEU A 144 12.80 -14.02 5.93
C LEU A 144 13.64 -15.21 5.43
N PRO A 145 13.08 -16.21 4.72
CA PRO A 145 13.91 -17.30 4.20
C PRO A 145 14.93 -16.82 3.15
N LEU A 146 14.60 -15.84 2.30
CA LEU A 146 15.59 -15.26 1.38
C LEU A 146 16.73 -14.55 2.11
N THR A 147 16.43 -13.84 3.20
CA THR A 147 17.43 -13.20 4.07
C THR A 147 18.37 -14.23 4.71
N LEU A 148 17.83 -15.38 5.14
CA LEU A 148 18.64 -16.48 5.68
C LEU A 148 19.59 -17.07 4.63
N LEU A 149 19.14 -17.18 3.37
CA LEU A 149 20.02 -17.59 2.27
C LEU A 149 21.12 -16.55 2.01
N ILE A 150 20.78 -15.26 1.98
CA ILE A 150 21.77 -14.17 1.85
C ILE A 150 22.81 -14.25 2.98
N ALA A 151 22.37 -14.44 4.22
CA ALA A 151 23.26 -14.59 5.38
C ALA A 151 24.17 -15.82 5.27
N LEU A 152 23.63 -16.96 4.81
CA LEU A 152 24.41 -18.16 4.53
C LEU A 152 25.48 -17.91 3.46
N GLY A 153 25.13 -17.16 2.41
CA GLY A 153 26.05 -16.77 1.36
C GLY A 153 27.17 -15.85 1.85
N PHE A 154 26.84 -14.87 2.69
CA PHE A 154 27.84 -14.03 3.35
C PHE A 154 28.76 -14.83 4.26
N GLY A 155 28.23 -15.75 5.06
CA GLY A 155 29.04 -16.65 5.89
C GLY A 155 29.97 -17.53 5.05
N GLN A 156 29.51 -18.04 3.92
CA GLN A 156 30.36 -18.79 2.99
C GLN A 156 31.46 -17.91 2.38
N LEU A 157 31.15 -16.67 1.99
CA LEU A 157 32.14 -15.70 1.49
C LEU A 157 33.24 -15.43 2.52
N LEU A 158 32.88 -15.21 3.79
CA LEU A 158 33.84 -15.01 4.87
C LEU A 158 34.74 -16.23 5.10
N SER A 159 34.20 -17.45 4.92
CA SER A 159 35.00 -18.68 5.03
C SER A 159 36.04 -18.81 3.91
N LEU A 160 35.71 -18.35 2.69
CA LEU A 160 36.61 -18.39 1.53
C LEU A 160 37.72 -17.34 1.62
N ILE A 161 37.42 -16.17 2.19
CA ILE A 161 38.36 -15.05 2.34
C ILE A 161 38.80 -14.90 3.80
N SER A 162 39.04 -16.02 4.48
CA SER A 162 39.30 -16.07 5.93
C SER A 162 40.47 -15.19 6.39
N LYS A 163 41.50 -15.04 5.55
CA LYS A 163 42.66 -14.17 5.80
C LYS A 163 42.33 -12.68 5.86
N MET A 164 41.27 -12.23 5.17
CA MET A 164 40.84 -10.83 5.10
C MET A 164 39.47 -10.61 5.77
N LYS A 165 39.00 -11.56 6.59
CA LYS A 165 37.64 -11.54 7.15
C LYS A 165 37.29 -10.22 7.86
N ASN A 166 38.21 -9.65 8.64
CA ASN A 166 37.96 -8.43 9.40
C ASN A 166 37.80 -7.23 8.46
N LEU A 167 38.60 -7.17 7.39
CA LEU A 167 38.51 -6.14 6.37
C LEU A 167 37.20 -6.26 5.58
N VAL A 168 36.81 -7.47 5.18
CA VAL A 168 35.52 -7.72 4.50
C VAL A 168 34.36 -7.31 5.40
N ILE A 169 34.37 -7.69 6.68
CA ILE A 169 33.36 -7.29 7.65
C ILE A 169 33.29 -5.76 7.77
N LEU A 170 34.44 -5.09 7.92
CA LEU A 170 34.49 -3.62 8.02
C LEU A 170 33.91 -2.95 6.77
N ILE A 171 34.33 -3.37 5.57
CA ILE A 171 33.82 -2.84 4.30
C ILE A 171 32.31 -3.10 4.17
N SER A 172 31.84 -4.30 4.51
CA SER A 172 30.41 -4.62 4.51
C SER A 172 29.62 -3.75 5.49
N LEU A 173 30.14 -3.51 6.70
CA LEU A 173 29.51 -2.62 7.68
C LEU A 173 29.40 -1.19 7.15
N VAL A 174 30.47 -0.65 6.57
CA VAL A 174 30.45 0.68 5.95
C VAL A 174 29.44 0.73 4.79
N GLY A 175 29.43 -0.27 3.92
CA GLY A 175 28.48 -0.37 2.81
C GLY A 175 27.01 -0.49 3.26
N ILE A 176 26.76 -1.23 4.34
CA ILE A 176 25.42 -1.33 4.95
C ILE A 176 25.01 0.01 5.55
N LEU A 177 25.88 0.67 6.32
CA LEU A 177 25.59 1.99 6.89
C LEU A 177 25.28 3.02 5.80
N TYR A 178 26.05 3.03 4.72
CA TYR A 178 25.77 3.87 3.56
C TYR A 178 24.41 3.52 2.93
N SER A 179 24.14 2.23 2.68
CA SER A 179 22.87 1.78 2.06
C SER A 179 21.65 2.17 2.89
N VAL A 180 21.72 1.98 4.21
CA VAL A 180 20.66 2.36 5.16
C VAL A 180 20.49 3.87 5.21
N SER A 181 21.58 4.64 5.24
CA SER A 181 21.51 6.10 5.27
C SER A 181 20.88 6.65 3.98
N ALA A 182 21.28 6.12 2.82
CA ALA A 182 20.70 6.50 1.54
C ALA A 182 19.21 6.12 1.43
N TYR A 183 18.84 4.93 1.92
CA TYR A 183 17.45 4.50 2.00
C TYR A 183 16.62 5.43 2.91
N LEU A 184 17.14 5.76 4.10
CA LEU A 184 16.46 6.67 5.03
C LEU A 184 16.30 8.06 4.44
N PHE A 185 17.31 8.58 3.74
CA PHE A 185 17.18 9.85 3.02
C PHE A 185 16.09 9.79 1.94
N SER A 186 16.06 8.74 1.12
CA SER A 186 15.02 8.56 0.10
C SER A 186 13.62 8.42 0.73
N LEU A 187 13.51 7.71 1.85
CA LEU A 187 12.25 7.50 2.56
C LEU A 187 11.74 8.78 3.26
N LEU A 188 12.63 9.50 3.95
CA LEU A 188 12.24 10.60 4.84
C LEU A 188 12.21 11.96 4.12
N GLU A 189 13.07 12.17 3.12
CA GLU A 189 13.18 13.46 2.43
C GLU A 189 12.57 13.39 1.03
N LEU A 190 12.95 12.41 0.23
CA LEU A 190 12.54 12.36 -1.18
C LEU A 190 11.07 11.91 -1.33
N THR A 191 10.68 10.85 -0.62
CA THR A 191 9.33 10.25 -0.75
C THR A 191 8.23 11.25 -0.40
N PRO A 192 8.30 12.05 0.69
CA PRO A 192 7.29 13.08 0.95
C PRO A 192 7.18 14.12 -0.17
N ILE A 193 8.27 14.46 -0.85
CA ILE A 193 8.27 15.44 -1.94
C ILE A 193 7.72 14.82 -3.24
N THR A 194 8.10 13.59 -3.57
CA THR A 194 7.72 12.97 -4.86
C THR A 194 6.40 12.20 -4.81
N ARG A 195 5.91 11.85 -3.61
CA ARG A 195 4.76 10.95 -3.41
C ARG A 195 3.64 11.49 -2.53
N TRP A 196 3.65 12.77 -2.16
CA TRP A 196 2.60 13.36 -1.32
C TRP A 196 1.18 13.07 -1.82
N ARG A 197 0.96 13.07 -3.16
CA ARG A 197 -0.34 12.76 -3.79
C ARG A 197 -0.80 11.33 -3.49
N ASP A 198 0.14 10.39 -3.53
CA ASP A 198 -0.13 8.99 -3.28
C ASP A 198 -0.45 8.74 -1.81
N TRP A 199 -0.03 9.62 -0.89
CA TRP A 199 -0.23 9.51 0.55
C TRP A 199 -1.36 10.37 1.10
N ASP A 200 -2.27 10.84 0.24
CA ASP A 200 -3.40 11.69 0.64
C ASP A 200 -2.95 12.92 1.45
N TYR A 201 -1.77 13.46 1.15
CA TYR A 201 -1.22 14.61 1.87
C TYR A 201 -2.13 15.82 1.73
N GLY A 202 -2.30 16.58 2.81
CA GLY A 202 -3.06 17.84 2.84
C GLY A 202 -4.41 17.71 3.52
N TYR A 203 -4.98 16.50 3.64
CA TYR A 203 -6.27 16.33 4.32
C TYR A 203 -6.24 16.71 5.81
N GLY A 204 -5.09 16.64 6.48
CA GLY A 204 -4.93 17.16 7.84
C GLY A 204 -5.18 18.66 7.93
N GLU A 205 -4.61 19.43 7.00
CA GLU A 205 -4.84 20.88 6.91
C GLU A 205 -6.25 21.24 6.43
N VAL A 206 -6.79 20.46 5.47
CA VAL A 206 -8.21 20.58 5.06
C VAL A 206 -9.11 20.41 6.28
N SER A 207 -8.86 19.35 7.06
CA SER A 207 -9.64 19.02 8.26
C SER A 207 -9.57 20.15 9.29
N GLN A 208 -8.37 20.68 9.57
CA GLN A 208 -8.21 21.82 10.49
C GLN A 208 -8.97 23.06 9.99
N PHE A 209 -8.83 23.40 8.71
CA PHE A 209 -9.51 24.55 8.12
C PHE A 209 -11.04 24.41 8.22
N ILE A 210 -11.59 23.25 7.85
CA ILE A 210 -13.03 22.96 7.91
C ILE A 210 -13.56 23.04 9.35
N LYS A 211 -12.77 22.61 10.33
CA LYS A 211 -13.15 22.63 11.76
C LYS A 211 -13.41 24.05 12.26
N GLU A 212 -12.72 25.04 11.71
CA GLU A 212 -12.88 26.45 12.03
C GLU A 212 -14.08 27.11 11.30
N GLN A 213 -14.70 26.41 10.34
CA GLN A 213 -15.85 26.92 9.59
C GLN A 213 -17.19 26.72 10.32
N PRO A 214 -18.15 27.67 10.20
CA PRO A 214 -19.45 27.60 10.86
C PRO A 214 -20.18 26.28 10.58
N SER A 215 -20.77 25.64 11.60
CA SER A 215 -21.42 24.32 11.49
C SER A 215 -22.57 24.25 10.49
N THR A 216 -23.17 25.40 10.15
CA THR A 216 -24.24 25.55 9.16
C THR A 216 -23.75 25.48 7.71
N LEU A 217 -22.43 25.64 7.48
CA LEU A 217 -21.84 25.60 6.15
C LEU A 217 -21.82 24.15 5.64
N ARG A 218 -22.42 23.93 4.47
CA ARG A 218 -22.34 22.65 3.74
C ARG A 218 -20.93 22.51 3.18
N VAL A 219 -20.33 21.33 3.35
CA VAL A 219 -18.97 21.06 2.86
C VAL A 219 -19.01 19.88 1.92
N VAL A 220 -18.57 20.09 0.68
CA VAL A 220 -18.49 19.06 -0.36
C VAL A 220 -17.02 18.87 -0.70
N ILE A 221 -16.52 17.65 -0.52
CA ILE A 221 -15.15 17.27 -0.84
C ILE A 221 -15.24 16.47 -2.14
N ASP A 222 -14.59 16.99 -3.19
CA ASP A 222 -14.53 16.38 -4.51
C ASP A 222 -13.63 15.15 -4.46
N ASP A 223 -14.24 14.04 -4.06
CA ASP A 223 -13.58 12.79 -3.74
C ASP A 223 -14.16 11.62 -4.56
N PRO A 224 -13.79 11.49 -5.83
CA PRO A 224 -14.24 10.39 -6.68
C PRO A 224 -13.62 9.03 -6.31
N ASN A 225 -12.41 9.04 -5.73
CA ASN A 225 -11.49 7.89 -5.76
C ASN A 225 -10.69 7.68 -4.47
N THR A 226 -10.71 8.62 -3.53
CA THR A 226 -10.05 8.50 -2.24
C THR A 226 -11.08 8.16 -1.18
N GLU A 227 -10.62 7.72 -0.01
CA GLU A 227 -11.49 7.46 1.14
C GLU A 227 -11.39 8.66 2.09
N SER A 228 -11.59 9.89 1.57
CA SER A 228 -11.33 11.14 2.30
C SER A 228 -12.14 11.31 3.58
N TYR A 229 -13.29 10.64 3.65
CA TYR A 229 -14.09 10.55 4.86
C TYR A 229 -13.28 10.00 6.04
N ILE A 230 -12.33 9.08 5.80
CA ILE A 230 -11.45 8.52 6.84
C ILE A 230 -10.58 9.60 7.45
N HIS A 231 -10.05 10.52 6.63
CA HIS A 231 -9.21 11.62 7.12
C HIS A 231 -10.00 12.58 8.00
N LEU A 232 -11.25 12.89 7.65
CA LEU A 232 -12.11 13.75 8.47
C LEU A 232 -12.50 13.08 9.80
N LEU A 233 -12.73 11.76 9.79
CA LEU A 233 -13.00 10.99 11.01
C LEU A 233 -11.76 10.89 11.90
N PHE A 234 -10.59 10.61 11.31
CA PHE A 234 -9.31 10.52 12.01
C PHE A 234 -8.98 11.84 12.71
N ASN A 235 -9.19 12.98 12.03
CA ASN A 235 -8.99 14.32 12.58
C ASN A 235 -10.16 14.81 13.46
N GLN A 236 -11.14 13.94 13.76
CA GLN A 236 -12.29 14.23 14.63
C GLN A 236 -13.10 15.45 14.18
N VAL A 237 -13.16 15.70 12.87
CA VAL A 237 -13.98 16.75 12.25
C VAL A 237 -15.40 16.23 12.01
N ALA A 238 -15.52 14.94 11.70
CA ALA A 238 -16.76 14.22 11.60
C ALA A 238 -16.84 13.15 12.70
N SER A 239 -18.05 12.79 13.12
CA SER A 239 -18.28 11.67 14.04
C SER A 239 -19.19 10.63 13.38
N PHE A 240 -18.63 9.47 13.07
CA PHE A 240 -19.37 8.31 12.56
C PHE A 240 -18.87 7.05 13.26
N LYS A 241 -19.77 6.29 13.89
CA LYS A 241 -19.42 5.01 14.51
C LYS A 241 -19.40 3.92 13.44
N LEU A 242 -18.27 3.77 12.73
CA LEU A 242 -18.10 2.70 11.74
C LEU A 242 -18.18 1.28 12.34
N GLY A 243 -17.75 1.11 13.59
CA GLY A 243 -17.33 -0.21 14.10
C GLY A 243 -18.43 -1.28 14.26
N GLY A 244 -19.71 -0.93 14.30
CA GLY A 244 -20.79 -1.92 14.48
C GLY A 244 -21.29 -2.50 13.16
N GLU A 245 -21.49 -1.63 12.17
CA GLU A 245 -22.02 -1.98 10.86
C GLU A 245 -20.93 -2.49 9.92
N TYR A 246 -19.68 -2.04 10.05
CA TYR A 246 -18.54 -2.51 9.24
C TYR A 246 -18.41 -4.05 9.20
N TYR A 247 -18.59 -4.71 10.35
CA TYR A 247 -18.49 -6.18 10.45
C TYR A 247 -19.77 -6.92 10.06
N LYS A 248 -20.86 -6.20 9.77
CA LYS A 248 -22.19 -6.75 9.48
C LYS A 248 -22.64 -6.48 8.04
N ASN A 249 -22.39 -5.27 7.54
CA ASN A 249 -22.78 -4.80 6.22
C ASN A 249 -21.61 -4.06 5.52
N PRO A 250 -21.03 -4.66 4.49
CA PRO A 250 -19.89 -4.13 3.73
C PRO A 250 -20.27 -3.06 2.71
N ASP A 251 -21.55 -2.86 2.39
CA ASP A 251 -21.96 -1.76 1.51
C ASP A 251 -21.89 -0.39 2.22
N VAL A 252 -21.75 -0.38 3.55
CA VAL A 252 -21.64 0.83 4.40
C VAL A 252 -20.20 1.36 4.47
N LEU A 253 -19.25 0.72 3.77
CA LEU A 253 -17.82 1.02 3.88
C LEU A 253 -17.42 2.40 3.35
N ARG A 254 -18.25 3.04 2.52
CA ARG A 254 -17.93 4.32 1.87
C ARG A 254 -19.11 5.28 1.96
N PRO A 255 -19.32 5.95 3.11
CA PRO A 255 -20.43 6.87 3.23
C PRO A 255 -20.22 8.08 2.32
N GLU A 256 -21.13 8.30 1.37
CA GLU A 256 -21.15 9.52 0.53
C GLU A 256 -21.44 10.78 1.36
N LYS A 257 -21.98 10.62 2.58
CA LYS A 257 -22.32 11.73 3.46
C LYS A 257 -22.13 11.36 4.93
N VAL A 258 -21.46 12.23 5.68
CA VAL A 258 -21.35 12.15 7.14
C VAL A 258 -21.70 13.53 7.72
N GLY A 259 -22.90 13.64 8.29
CA GLY A 259 -23.40 14.93 8.80
C GLY A 259 -23.47 15.99 7.70
N ARG A 260 -22.69 17.07 7.84
CA ARG A 260 -22.61 18.17 6.87
C ARG A 260 -21.57 17.99 5.76
N PHE A 261 -20.81 16.90 5.81
CA PHE A 261 -19.74 16.59 4.87
C PHE A 261 -20.26 15.62 3.80
N GLU A 262 -20.07 15.98 2.55
CA GLU A 262 -20.38 15.15 1.39
C GLU A 262 -19.08 14.75 0.68
N PHE A 263 -18.92 13.46 0.38
CA PHE A 263 -17.74 12.87 -0.23
C PHE A 263 -18.16 12.27 -1.57
N ARG A 264 -18.07 13.09 -2.62
CA ARG A 264 -18.57 12.73 -3.96
C ARG A 264 -17.91 13.59 -5.01
N SER A 265 -18.00 13.16 -6.27
CA SER A 265 -17.65 14.03 -7.39
C SER A 265 -18.54 15.27 -7.42
N VAL A 266 -17.92 16.43 -7.63
CA VAL A 266 -18.63 17.70 -7.79
C VAL A 266 -18.92 17.95 -9.26
N ASP A 267 -20.18 18.20 -9.61
CA ASP A 267 -20.56 18.71 -10.94
C ASP A 267 -20.30 20.21 -11.01
N TRP A 268 -19.02 20.56 -11.20
CA TRP A 268 -18.54 21.93 -11.06
C TRP A 268 -19.29 22.98 -11.90
N PRO A 269 -19.63 22.75 -13.19
CA PRO A 269 -20.40 23.70 -13.98
C PRO A 269 -21.75 24.09 -13.37
N THR A 270 -22.42 23.13 -12.73
CA THR A 270 -23.74 23.31 -12.12
C THR A 270 -23.63 23.83 -10.68
N GLU A 271 -22.77 23.19 -9.87
CA GLU A 271 -22.68 23.41 -8.43
C GLU A 271 -21.88 24.66 -8.04
N ARG A 272 -21.10 25.26 -8.95
CA ARG A 272 -20.43 26.55 -8.69
C ARG A 272 -21.41 27.71 -8.39
N GLY A 273 -22.69 27.53 -8.71
CA GLY A 273 -23.78 28.46 -8.37
C GLY A 273 -24.47 28.18 -7.03
N ASP A 274 -24.11 27.08 -6.35
CA ASP A 274 -24.68 26.77 -5.03
C ASP A 274 -24.36 27.89 -4.04
N LYS A 275 -25.27 28.17 -3.10
CA LYS A 275 -25.07 29.21 -2.09
C LYS A 275 -24.61 28.61 -0.77
N ASN A 276 -23.69 29.29 -0.08
CA ASN A 276 -23.19 28.88 1.24
C ASN A 276 -22.62 27.45 1.27
N THR A 277 -21.89 27.08 0.22
CA THR A 277 -21.21 25.80 0.13
C THR A 277 -19.71 26.02 0.10
N LEU A 278 -18.99 25.18 0.86
CA LEU A 278 -17.54 25.07 0.81
C LEU A 278 -17.18 23.84 -0.01
N PHE A 279 -16.49 24.06 -1.12
CA PHE A 279 -15.95 23.00 -1.95
C PHE A 279 -14.47 22.80 -1.67
N VAL A 280 -14.05 21.54 -1.53
CA VAL A 280 -12.65 21.16 -1.40
C VAL A 280 -12.28 20.34 -2.62
N PHE A 281 -11.39 20.89 -3.44
CA PHE A 281 -10.92 20.25 -4.66
C PHE A 281 -9.45 19.83 -4.54
N PRO A 282 -9.11 18.57 -4.86
CA PRO A 282 -7.75 18.22 -5.23
C PRO A 282 -7.28 19.10 -6.38
N SER A 283 -6.03 19.59 -6.31
CA SER A 283 -5.52 20.57 -7.28
C SER A 283 -5.46 20.09 -8.72
N ASN A 284 -5.48 18.78 -8.94
CA ASN A 284 -5.51 18.14 -10.26
C ASN A 284 -6.92 18.00 -10.86
N ARG A 285 -7.97 18.40 -10.13
CA ARG A 285 -9.37 18.29 -10.56
C ARG A 285 -10.03 19.64 -10.84
N LEU A 286 -9.47 20.72 -10.33
CA LEU A 286 -9.94 22.07 -10.60
C LEU A 286 -8.78 23.01 -10.91
N TYR A 287 -8.78 23.56 -12.13
CA TYR A 287 -7.72 24.48 -12.56
C TYR A 287 -8.03 25.91 -12.12
N PRO A 288 -7.01 26.74 -11.78
CA PRO A 288 -7.21 28.14 -11.40
C PRO A 288 -8.04 28.96 -12.38
N SER A 289 -7.94 28.68 -13.69
CA SER A 289 -8.74 29.35 -14.73
C SER A 289 -10.25 29.14 -14.61
N GLU A 290 -10.70 28.12 -13.87
CA GLU A 290 -12.12 27.77 -13.74
C GLU A 290 -12.83 28.51 -12.60
N PHE A 291 -12.07 29.14 -11.69
CA PHE A 291 -12.63 29.92 -10.57
C PHE A 291 -12.02 31.31 -10.41
N SER A 292 -10.83 31.56 -10.96
CA SER A 292 -10.17 32.86 -10.86
C SER A 292 -10.96 33.92 -11.62
N GLY A 293 -11.38 34.97 -10.91
CA GLY A 293 -12.11 36.10 -11.48
C GLY A 293 -13.63 35.94 -11.51
N ASP A 294 -14.19 34.83 -11.03
CA ASP A 294 -15.63 34.73 -10.80
C ASP A 294 -15.98 35.45 -9.48
N PRO A 295 -16.78 36.53 -9.51
CA PRO A 295 -17.11 37.31 -8.31
C PRO A 295 -17.96 36.52 -7.30
N LYS A 296 -18.56 35.39 -7.70
CA LYS A 296 -19.37 34.54 -6.81
C LYS A 296 -18.53 33.54 -6.03
N LEU A 297 -17.27 33.37 -6.40
CA LEU A 297 -16.36 32.37 -5.84
C LEU A 297 -15.25 33.06 -5.07
N ASN A 298 -14.95 32.54 -3.89
CA ASN A 298 -13.81 32.96 -3.10
C ASN A 298 -12.87 31.79 -2.84
N LEU A 299 -11.60 31.96 -3.21
CA LEU A 299 -10.55 31.03 -2.81
C LEU A 299 -10.18 31.35 -1.35
N GLU A 300 -10.69 30.54 -0.42
CA GLU A 300 -10.46 30.74 1.02
C GLU A 300 -9.06 30.28 1.45
N LYS A 301 -8.59 29.17 0.90
CA LYS A 301 -7.27 28.61 1.21
C LYS A 301 -6.74 27.75 0.07
N THR A 302 -5.44 27.88 -0.20
CA THR A 302 -4.67 26.88 -0.94
C THR A 302 -3.81 26.11 0.05
N ILE A 303 -3.88 24.79 0.01
CA ILE A 303 -2.98 23.91 0.76
C ILE A 303 -1.88 23.50 -0.17
N TYR A 304 -0.63 23.67 0.24
CA TYR A 304 0.55 23.37 -0.56
C TYR A 304 1.16 22.04 -0.12
N SER A 305 1.67 21.28 -1.08
CA SER A 305 2.42 20.05 -0.84
C SER A 305 3.83 20.34 -0.31
N PRO A 306 4.57 19.31 0.17
CA PRO A 306 5.99 19.45 0.50
C PRO A 306 6.85 19.85 -0.71
N SER A 307 6.38 19.63 -1.94
CA SER A 307 7.06 20.09 -3.17
C SER A 307 6.77 21.55 -3.52
N GLY A 308 5.92 22.25 -2.76
CA GLY A 308 5.50 23.63 -3.01
C GLY A 308 4.38 23.76 -4.07
N GLU A 309 3.89 22.65 -4.61
CA GLU A 309 2.77 22.66 -5.55
C GLU A 309 1.44 22.72 -4.78
N PRO A 310 0.37 23.33 -5.30
CA PRO A 310 -0.94 23.23 -4.70
C PRO A 310 -1.38 21.77 -4.58
N ALA A 311 -1.84 21.36 -3.39
CA ALA A 311 -2.46 20.07 -3.10
C ALA A 311 -3.98 20.15 -3.12
N PHE A 312 -4.55 21.19 -2.50
CA PHE A 312 -5.98 21.45 -2.49
C PHE A 312 -6.31 22.92 -2.72
N TYR A 313 -7.44 23.16 -3.37
CA TYR A 313 -8.11 24.44 -3.41
C TYR A 313 -9.39 24.36 -2.58
N ILE A 314 -9.54 25.27 -1.63
CA ILE A 314 -10.75 25.40 -0.82
C ILE A 314 -11.50 26.64 -1.28
N ILE A 315 -12.67 26.42 -1.88
CA ILE A 315 -13.46 27.46 -2.53
C ILE A 315 -14.80 27.59 -1.83
N LYS A 316 -15.17 28.82 -1.50
CA LYS A 316 -16.48 29.14 -0.92
C LYS A 316 -17.33 29.88 -1.93
N THR A 317 -18.59 29.49 -2.02
CA THR A 317 -19.57 30.22 -2.82
C THR A 317 -20.31 31.25 -1.96
N TYR A 318 -20.41 32.47 -2.47
CA TYR A 318 -21.20 33.54 -1.84
C TYR A 318 -22.63 33.58 -2.36
N ASN A 319 -23.45 34.32 -1.62
CA ASN A 319 -24.87 34.49 -1.88
C ASN A 319 -25.17 35.31 -3.13
#